data_AF-A0A5B7G6L2-F1
#
_entry.id   AF-A0A5B7G6L2-F1
#
_cell.length_a   1.000
_cell.length_b   1.000
_cell.length_c   1.000
_cell.angle_alpha   90.00
_cell.angle_beta   90.00
_cell.angle_gamma   90.00
#
_symmetry.space_group_name_H-M   'P 1'
#
loop_
_entity.id
_entity.type
_entity.pdbx_description
1 polymer ?
#
loop_
_entity_poly.entity_id
_entity_poly.type
_entity_poly.pdbx_seq_one_letter_code
_entity_poly.pdbx_strand_id
1 'polypeptide(L)'
;MSLPGAGIKRVSTQLDTCLADGTKPIVFLSAGGNDLCKVRSEELFRRFKEALAKIRDKDATPVVCDVLSRRDLGGEWLSRAIAMNCRLADYCSSNEWAFIDNWDLFYGKDTLYAMDEVHLSCLGVRVLAGALEGELNALRRFFH
;
A
#
# COMPACT_ATOMS: atom_id res chain seq x y z
N MET A 1 10.41 -6.75 -2.05
CA MET A 1 11.15 -5.80 -2.93
C MET A 1 10.56 -4.40 -2.74
N SER A 2 11.38 -3.36 -2.69
CA SER A 2 10.92 -1.96 -2.66
C SER A 2 11.48 -1.20 -3.86
N LEU A 3 10.68 -0.33 -4.48
CA LEU A 3 11.05 0.43 -5.67
C LEU A 3 10.89 1.93 -5.40
N PRO A 4 11.94 2.64 -4.94
CA PRO A 4 11.86 4.07 -4.65
C PRO A 4 11.35 4.88 -5.85
N GLY A 5 10.43 5.81 -5.59
CA GLY A 5 9.83 6.68 -6.61
C GLY A 5 8.90 5.97 -7.61
N ALA A 6 8.72 4.65 -7.52
CA ALA A 6 7.83 3.92 -8.40
C ALA A 6 6.36 4.28 -8.14
N GLY A 7 5.60 4.37 -9.22
CA GLY A 7 4.15 4.36 -9.16
C GLY A 7 3.57 2.96 -9.35
N ILE A 8 2.27 2.81 -9.13
CA ILE A 8 1.57 1.51 -9.16
C ILE A 8 1.76 0.76 -10.49
N LYS A 9 1.88 1.47 -11.62
CA LYS A 9 2.12 0.85 -12.94
C LYS A 9 3.44 0.09 -12.97
N ARG A 10 4.52 0.68 -12.44
CA ARG A 10 5.85 0.06 -12.42
C ARG A 10 5.88 -1.11 -11.43
N VAL A 11 5.20 -1.00 -10.29
CA VAL A 11 5.02 -2.11 -9.35
C VAL A 11 4.30 -3.27 -10.03
N SER A 12 3.20 -2.99 -10.74
CA SER A 12 2.39 -4.00 -11.45
C SER A 12 3.18 -4.76 -12.53
N THR A 13 4.11 -4.11 -13.23
CA THR A 13 5.00 -4.78 -14.20
C THR A 13 5.97 -5.74 -13.51
N GLN A 14 6.39 -5.46 -12.29
CA GLN A 14 7.38 -6.27 -11.57
C GLN A 14 6.74 -7.47 -10.84
N LEU A 15 5.43 -7.43 -10.58
CA LEU A 15 4.70 -8.53 -9.97
C LEU A 15 4.86 -9.84 -10.77
N ASP A 16 4.87 -9.75 -12.10
CA ASP A 16 5.00 -10.93 -12.97
C ASP A 16 6.34 -11.65 -12.74
N THR A 17 7.41 -10.90 -12.47
CA THR A 17 8.72 -11.47 -12.13
C THR A 17 8.77 -11.95 -10.68
N CYS A 18 8.20 -11.22 -9.73
CA CYS A 18 8.24 -11.60 -8.32
C CYS A 18 7.38 -12.82 -7.97
N LEU A 19 6.36 -13.11 -8.77
CA LEU A 19 5.42 -14.22 -8.56
C LEU A 19 5.64 -15.35 -9.60
N ALA A 20 6.83 -15.41 -10.19
CA ALA A 20 7.15 -16.40 -11.23
C ALA A 20 7.34 -17.82 -10.68
N ASP A 21 7.80 -17.94 -9.42
CA ASP A 21 8.28 -19.21 -8.86
C ASP A 21 7.17 -20.19 -8.42
N GLY A 22 5.90 -19.89 -8.74
CA GLY A 22 4.74 -20.75 -8.43
C GLY A 22 4.41 -20.88 -6.94
N THR A 23 5.10 -20.13 -6.07
CA THR A 23 4.74 -20.01 -4.66
C THR A 23 3.43 -19.23 -4.52
N LYS A 24 2.72 -19.44 -3.40
CA LYS A 24 1.48 -18.74 -3.05
C LYS A 24 1.72 -17.76 -1.89
N PRO A 25 2.51 -16.68 -2.09
CA PRO A 25 2.91 -15.80 -1.01
C PRO A 25 1.76 -14.88 -0.58
N ILE A 26 1.91 -14.31 0.62
CA ILE A 26 1.19 -13.08 1.01
C ILE A 26 1.97 -11.89 0.44
N VAL A 27 1.29 -11.00 -0.29
CA VAL A 27 1.91 -9.84 -0.96
C VAL A 27 1.38 -8.55 -0.35
N PHE A 28 2.26 -7.85 0.38
CA PHE A 28 1.99 -6.50 0.88
C PHE A 28 2.22 -5.47 -0.23
N LEU A 29 1.16 -4.78 -0.66
CA LEU A 29 1.19 -3.75 -1.68
C LEU A 29 1.09 -2.37 -1.03
N SER A 30 2.23 -1.66 -0.94
CA SER A 30 2.32 -0.27 -0.48
C SER A 30 2.82 0.62 -1.61
N ALA A 31 1.91 1.35 -2.27
CA ALA A 31 2.20 2.19 -3.43
C ALA A 31 1.19 3.35 -3.57
N GLY A 32 1.27 4.14 -4.64
CA GLY A 32 0.24 5.14 -4.99
C GLY A 32 0.55 6.58 -4.55
N GLY A 33 1.35 6.78 -3.50
CA GLY A 33 1.73 8.12 -3.03
C GLY A 33 2.42 8.97 -4.11
N ASN A 34 3.20 8.35 -4.99
CA ASN A 34 3.88 9.01 -6.12
C ASN A 34 2.96 9.27 -7.33
N ASP A 35 1.81 8.59 -7.38
CA ASP A 35 0.85 8.66 -8.49
C ASP A 35 -0.22 9.74 -8.25
N LEU A 36 -0.54 10.04 -6.98
CA LEU A 36 -1.62 10.97 -6.61
C LEU A 36 -1.52 12.32 -7.32
N CYS A 37 -0.35 12.95 -7.42
CA CYS A 37 -0.20 14.22 -8.16
C CYS A 37 -0.15 14.06 -9.70
N LYS A 38 0.05 12.84 -10.21
CA LYS A 38 0.45 12.61 -11.60
C LYS A 38 -0.65 12.02 -12.47
N VAL A 39 -1.62 11.34 -11.87
CA VAL A 39 -2.72 10.69 -12.59
C VAL A 39 -4.05 11.00 -11.93
N ARG A 40 -5.14 10.90 -12.69
CA ARG A 40 -6.51 11.09 -12.16
C ARG A 40 -6.85 9.94 -11.20
N SER A 41 -7.67 10.23 -10.19
CA SER A 41 -8.00 9.25 -9.14
C SER A 41 -8.65 7.96 -9.68
N GLU A 42 -9.55 8.05 -10.66
CA GLU A 42 -10.15 6.84 -11.28
C GLU A 42 -9.11 5.97 -12.00
N GLU A 43 -8.17 6.60 -12.69
CA GLU A 43 -7.11 5.90 -13.39
C GLU A 43 -6.13 5.24 -12.40
N LEU A 44 -5.81 5.92 -11.29
CA LEU A 44 -5.02 5.34 -10.22
C LEU A 44 -5.72 4.13 -9.60
N PHE A 45 -7.00 4.26 -9.29
CA PHE A 45 -7.80 3.18 -8.70
C PHE A 45 -7.91 1.99 -9.65
N ARG A 46 -8.14 2.22 -10.96
CA ARG A 46 -8.12 1.15 -11.97
C ARG A 46 -6.79 0.37 -11.95
N ARG A 47 -5.66 1.06 -11.88
CA ARG A 47 -4.33 0.40 -11.82
C ARG A 47 -4.11 -0.40 -10.54
N PHE A 48 -4.65 0.06 -9.41
CA PHE A 48 -4.64 -0.74 -8.18
C PHE A 48 -5.42 -2.04 -8.36
N LYS A 49 -6.65 -1.96 -8.89
CA LYS A 49 -7.46 -3.16 -9.15
C LYS A 49 -6.75 -4.14 -10.07
N GLU A 50 -6.08 -3.66 -11.11
CA GLU A 50 -5.29 -4.48 -12.02
C GLU A 50 -4.10 -5.15 -11.33
N ALA A 51 -3.37 -4.42 -10.49
CA ALA A 51 -2.27 -4.99 -9.71
C ALA A 51 -2.77 -6.08 -8.73
N LEU A 52 -3.90 -5.84 -8.05
CA LEU A 52 -4.49 -6.78 -7.12
C LEU A 52 -5.04 -8.03 -7.81
N ALA A 53 -5.72 -7.85 -8.94
CA ALA A 53 -6.16 -8.96 -9.78
C ALA A 53 -4.98 -9.84 -10.21
N LYS A 54 -3.86 -9.24 -10.63
CA LYS A 54 -2.64 -10.01 -10.95
C LYS A 54 -2.12 -10.83 -9.78
N ILE A 55 -2.10 -10.26 -8.57
CA ILE A 55 -1.66 -10.98 -7.37
C ILE A 55 -2.58 -12.20 -7.14
N ARG A 56 -3.89 -11.97 -7.17
CA ARG A 56 -4.89 -13.04 -7.00
C ARG A 56 -4.79 -14.11 -8.10
N ASP A 57 -4.64 -13.72 -9.35
CA ASP A 57 -4.57 -14.64 -10.50
C ASP A 57 -3.31 -15.52 -10.47
N LYS A 58 -2.30 -15.13 -9.68
CA LYS A 58 -1.11 -15.93 -9.35
C LYS A 58 -1.27 -16.78 -8.08
N ASP A 59 -2.49 -16.87 -7.56
CA ASP A 59 -2.85 -17.61 -6.34
C ASP A 59 -2.11 -17.11 -5.09
N ALA A 60 -1.74 -15.82 -5.10
CA ALA A 60 -1.14 -15.12 -3.97
C ALA A 60 -2.21 -14.32 -3.22
N THR A 61 -2.00 -14.09 -1.92
CA THR A 61 -2.93 -13.33 -1.07
C THR A 61 -2.52 -11.86 -1.04
N PRO A 62 -3.29 -10.93 -1.62
CA PRO A 62 -2.98 -9.51 -1.52
C PRO A 62 -3.31 -8.96 -0.13
N VAL A 63 -2.42 -8.11 0.37
CA VAL A 63 -2.62 -7.25 1.54
C VAL A 63 -2.30 -5.83 1.10
N VAL A 64 -3.26 -4.92 1.19
CA VAL A 64 -3.08 -3.54 0.73
C VAL A 64 -2.68 -2.67 1.91
N CYS A 65 -1.57 -1.95 1.79
CA CYS A 65 -1.25 -0.88 2.72
C CYS A 65 -1.82 0.43 2.17
N ASP A 66 -2.36 1.26 3.05
CA ASP A 66 -2.78 2.60 2.73
C ASP A 66 -1.68 3.45 2.07
N VAL A 67 -2.10 4.47 1.34
CA VAL A 67 -1.19 5.54 0.91
C VAL A 67 -0.86 6.37 2.15
N LEU A 68 0.35 6.19 2.68
CA LEU A 68 0.82 6.94 3.83
C LEU A 68 0.75 8.44 3.59
N SER A 69 0.32 9.19 4.61
CA SER A 69 0.33 10.65 4.60
C SER A 69 1.72 11.20 4.30
N ARG A 70 1.81 12.38 3.70
CA ARG A 70 3.07 13.10 3.48
C ARG A 70 2.88 14.55 3.91
N ARG A 71 3.94 15.18 4.40
CA ARG A 71 3.89 16.62 4.71
C ARG A 71 3.90 17.44 3.43
N ASP A 72 3.42 18.67 3.55
CA ASP A 72 3.59 19.75 2.57
C ASP A 72 3.09 19.51 1.15
N LEU A 73 2.23 18.50 0.93
CA LEU A 73 1.60 18.26 -0.37
C LEU A 73 0.25 18.98 -0.56
N GLY A 74 -0.21 19.72 0.46
CA GLY A 74 -1.43 20.53 0.43
C GLY A 74 -2.75 19.76 0.59
N GLY A 75 -3.83 20.51 0.81
CA GLY A 75 -5.16 19.93 1.13
C GLY A 75 -5.79 19.11 0.00
N GLU A 76 -5.49 19.43 -1.26
CA GLU A 76 -5.97 18.63 -2.40
C GLU A 76 -5.33 17.24 -2.40
N TRP A 77 -4.00 17.16 -2.23
CA TRP A 77 -3.31 15.87 -2.17
C TRP A 77 -3.83 15.03 -1.01
N LEU A 78 -4.01 15.64 0.16
CA LEU A 78 -4.55 14.99 1.35
C LEU A 78 -5.95 14.41 1.08
N SER A 79 -6.84 15.22 0.53
CA SER A 79 -8.21 14.80 0.17
C SER A 79 -8.20 13.61 -0.79
N ARG A 80 -7.29 13.64 -1.77
CA ARG A 80 -7.16 12.57 -2.76
C ARG A 80 -6.57 11.29 -2.18
N ALA A 81 -5.61 11.39 -1.25
CA ALA A 81 -5.06 10.25 -0.53
C ALA A 81 -6.13 9.58 0.34
N ILE A 82 -6.87 10.35 1.14
CA ILE A 82 -7.99 9.85 1.96
C ILE A 82 -9.02 9.15 1.07
N ALA A 83 -9.49 9.82 0.01
CA ALA A 83 -10.49 9.24 -0.88
C ALA A 83 -9.99 7.96 -1.58
N MET A 84 -8.69 7.87 -1.89
CA MET A 84 -8.09 6.65 -2.44
C MET A 84 -8.07 5.53 -1.39
N ASN A 85 -7.63 5.83 -0.17
CA ASN A 85 -7.56 4.86 0.92
C ASN A 85 -8.93 4.29 1.26
N CYS A 86 -9.98 5.12 1.38
CA CYS A 86 -11.35 4.66 1.59
C CYS A 86 -11.80 3.70 0.49
N ARG A 87 -11.58 4.05 -0.78
CA ARG A 87 -11.96 3.20 -1.92
C ARG A 87 -11.19 1.89 -1.97
N LEU A 88 -9.91 1.90 -1.59
CA LEU A 88 -9.09 0.69 -1.49
C LEU A 88 -9.57 -0.20 -0.34
N ALA A 89 -9.92 0.37 0.81
CA ALA A 89 -10.49 -0.37 1.93
C ALA A 89 -11.81 -1.05 1.55
N ASP A 90 -12.75 -0.31 0.95
CA ASP A 90 -14.03 -0.85 0.46
C ASP A 90 -13.82 -1.98 -0.56
N TYR A 91 -12.89 -1.78 -1.49
CA TYR A 91 -12.57 -2.77 -2.50
C TYR A 91 -11.93 -4.03 -1.90
N CYS A 92 -11.01 -3.88 -0.96
CA CYS A 92 -10.40 -5.01 -0.25
C CYS A 92 -11.46 -5.78 0.55
N SER A 93 -12.31 -5.09 1.30
CA SER A 93 -13.43 -5.69 2.04
C SER A 93 -14.38 -6.47 1.12
N SER A 94 -14.67 -5.94 -0.07
CA SER A 94 -15.55 -6.59 -1.05
C SER A 94 -14.95 -7.86 -1.68
N ASN A 95 -13.63 -8.04 -1.58
CA ASN A 95 -12.89 -9.19 -2.13
C ASN A 95 -12.28 -10.06 -1.03
N GLU A 96 -12.65 -9.85 0.24
CA GLU A 96 -12.12 -10.58 1.40
C GLU A 96 -10.59 -10.47 1.54
N TRP A 97 -10.03 -9.31 1.16
CA TRP A 97 -8.61 -9.00 1.30
C TRP A 97 -8.37 -8.08 2.49
N ALA A 98 -7.18 -8.20 3.08
CA ALA A 98 -6.77 -7.34 4.18
C ALA A 98 -6.34 -5.95 3.66
N PHE A 99 -6.81 -4.92 4.36
CA PHE A 99 -6.37 -3.54 4.19
C PHE A 99 -5.78 -3.04 5.51
N ILE A 100 -4.56 -2.54 5.45
CA ILE A 100 -3.83 -2.01 6.61
C ILE A 100 -3.95 -0.49 6.56
N ASP A 101 -4.82 0.03 7.42
CA ASP A 101 -4.97 1.46 7.64
C ASP A 101 -3.93 1.93 8.65
N ASN A 102 -2.90 2.63 8.18
CA ASN A 102 -1.89 3.25 9.03
C ASN A 102 -2.14 4.75 9.17
N TRP A 103 -3.26 5.29 8.69
CA TRP A 103 -3.46 6.72 8.58
C TRP A 103 -3.35 7.41 9.93
N ASP A 104 -4.06 6.90 10.94
CA ASP A 104 -4.04 7.46 12.30
C ASP A 104 -2.69 7.28 13.02
N LEU A 105 -1.90 6.27 12.61
CA LEU A 105 -0.56 6.04 13.13
C LEU A 105 0.44 7.07 12.60
N PHE A 106 0.25 7.55 11.37
CA PHE A 106 1.22 8.36 10.66
C PHE A 106 0.83 9.81 10.44
N TYR A 107 -0.47 10.13 10.42
CA TYR A 107 -0.96 11.47 10.16
C TYR A 107 -0.57 12.44 11.30
N GLY A 108 0.10 13.54 10.93
CA GLY A 108 0.57 14.55 11.88
C GLY A 108 1.66 14.08 12.84
N LYS A 109 2.31 12.93 12.58
CA LYS A 109 3.40 12.40 13.41
C LYS A 109 4.77 12.66 12.78
N ASP A 110 5.24 13.89 12.89
CA ASP A 110 6.48 14.35 12.24
C ASP A 110 7.71 13.50 12.58
N THR A 111 7.77 12.94 13.79
CA THR A 111 8.89 12.08 14.23
C THR A 111 8.99 10.76 13.45
N LEU A 112 7.93 10.35 12.76
CA LEU A 112 7.90 9.13 11.94
C LEU A 112 8.46 9.35 10.53
N TYR A 113 8.72 10.60 10.13
CA TYR A 113 9.29 10.93 8.84
C TYR A 113 10.74 11.41 8.96
N ALA A 114 11.53 11.14 7.93
CA ALA A 114 12.83 11.75 7.76
C ALA A 114 12.70 13.26 7.51
N MET A 115 13.83 13.97 7.52
CA MET A 115 13.85 15.42 7.24
C MET A 115 13.38 15.78 5.83
N ASP A 116 13.39 14.82 4.90
CA ASP A 116 12.82 15.01 3.55
C ASP A 116 11.30 14.86 3.50
N GLU A 117 10.68 14.52 4.64
CA GLU A 117 9.24 14.45 4.89
C GLU A 117 8.44 13.50 4.00
N VAL A 118 9.14 12.71 3.19
CA VAL A 118 8.58 11.74 2.26
C VAL A 118 8.97 10.33 2.70
N HIS A 119 10.21 10.14 3.13
CA HIS A 119 10.69 8.86 3.62
C HIS A 119 10.44 8.72 5.12
N LEU A 120 10.28 7.48 5.57
CA LEU A 120 10.11 7.19 6.98
C LEU A 120 11.45 7.33 7.73
N SER A 121 11.39 7.83 8.96
CA SER A 121 12.53 7.78 9.88
C SER A 121 12.77 6.33 10.33
N CYS A 122 13.89 6.07 11.02
CA CYS A 122 14.11 4.75 11.64
C CYS A 122 12.96 4.36 12.60
N LEU A 123 12.38 5.34 13.28
CA LEU A 123 11.21 5.12 14.13
C LEU A 123 9.96 4.80 13.30
N GLY A 124 9.70 5.57 12.23
CA GLY A 124 8.59 5.31 11.32
C GLY A 124 8.64 3.93 10.69
N VAL A 125 9.83 3.47 10.27
CA VAL A 125 10.03 2.11 9.74
C VAL A 125 9.69 1.05 10.80
N ARG A 126 10.07 1.25 12.06
CA ARG A 126 9.74 0.31 13.14
C ARG A 126 8.24 0.25 13.42
N VAL A 127 7.56 1.40 13.42
CA VAL A 127 6.10 1.47 13.59
C VAL A 127 5.39 0.75 12.45
N LEU A 128 5.79 1.02 11.21
CA LEU A 128 5.22 0.34 10.04
C LEU A 128 5.47 -1.17 10.10
N ALA A 129 6.71 -1.59 10.40
CA ALA A 129 7.05 -3.00 10.52
C ALA A 129 6.19 -3.72 11.56
N GLY A 130 5.96 -3.10 12.73
CA GLY A 130 5.08 -3.66 13.76
C GLY A 130 3.64 -3.83 13.29
N ALA A 131 3.09 -2.88 12.54
CA ALA A 131 1.75 -2.99 11.95
C ALA A 131 1.68 -4.14 10.94
N LEU A 132 2.66 -4.24 10.02
CA LEU A 132 2.74 -5.31 9.04
C LEU A 132 2.91 -6.70 9.68
N GLU A 133 3.73 -6.81 10.72
CA GLU A 133 3.91 -8.06 11.46
C GLU A 133 2.64 -8.49 12.20
N GLY A 134 1.91 -7.54 12.79
CA GLY A 134 0.62 -7.80 13.43
C GLY A 134 -0.38 -8.43 12.46
N GLU A 135 -0.51 -7.85 11.28
CA GLU A 135 -1.40 -8.33 10.21
C GLU A 135 -0.94 -9.67 9.62
N LEU A 136 0.36 -9.84 9.38
CA LEU A 136 0.91 -11.12 8.93
C LEU A 136 0.61 -12.25 9.93
N ASN A 137 0.74 -11.98 11.22
CA ASN A 137 0.45 -12.95 12.27
C ASN A 137 -1.05 -13.25 12.39
N ALA A 138 -1.92 -12.25 12.19
CA ALA A 138 -3.35 -12.46 12.12
C ALA A 138 -3.72 -13.36 10.93
N LEU A 139 -3.22 -13.05 9.74
CA LEU A 139 -3.47 -13.84 8.53
C LEU A 139 -2.99 -15.29 8.64
N ARG A 140 -1.78 -15.50 9.19
CA ARG A 140 -1.24 -16.86 9.38
C ARG A 140 -2.14 -17.77 10.20
N ARG A 141 -2.91 -17.23 11.17
CA ARG A 141 -3.86 -18.02 11.96
C ARG A 141 -5.00 -18.61 11.15
N PHE A 142 -5.29 -18.07 9.96
CA PHE A 142 -6.35 -18.54 9.06
C PHE A 142 -5.85 -19.54 8.00
N PHE A 143 -4.54 -19.63 7.79
CA PHE A 143 -3.92 -20.52 6.80
C PHE A 143 -3.28 -21.78 7.43
N HIS A 144 -3.58 -22.08 8.70
CA HIS A 144 -3.16 -23.28 9.41
C HIS A 144 -4.28 -24.31 9.52
#